data_AF-A0A7X8ZZ18-F1
#
_entry.id   AF-A0A7X8ZZ18-F1
#
_cell.length_a   1.000
_cell.length_b   1.000
_cell.length_c   1.000
_cell.angle_alpha   90.00
_cell.angle_beta   90.00
_cell.angle_gamma   90.00
#
_symmetry.space_group_name_H-M   'P 1'
#
loop_
_entity.id
_entity.type
_entity.pdbx_description
1 polymer ?
#
loop_
_entity_poly.entity_id
_entity_poly.type
_entity_poly.pdbx_seq_one_letter_code
_entity_poly.pdbx_strand_id
1 'polypeptide(L)'
;MNNDLVVIDNDLIRASYKLTANEMRLVLCALAQIPKDAEVDPKQAYYITKEDFIKLGVEPKNVAREIREACSDLLNRVVTIDTPIGNLSFHWLQNVLHFKSEIFEQLKKQYPNAKNDEKFINTLRLHNLLDSLPIVAKSDDNIVARIVFHENMMP
;
A
#
# COMPACT_ATOMS: atom_id res chain seq x y z
N MET A 1 -18.48 7.43 -18.34
CA MET A 1 -17.04 7.34 -18.02
C MET A 1 -16.74 8.48 -17.08
N ASN A 2 -16.53 8.19 -15.79
CA ASN A 2 -16.12 9.20 -14.82
C ASN A 2 -14.60 9.30 -14.95
N ASN A 3 -14.07 10.45 -15.37
CA ASN A 3 -12.63 10.66 -15.41
C ASN A 3 -12.16 10.88 -13.98
N ASP A 4 -11.56 9.85 -13.37
CA ASP A 4 -10.89 9.94 -12.09
C ASP A 4 -9.57 10.72 -12.26
N LEU A 5 -9.70 12.05 -12.31
CA LEU A 5 -8.58 12.99 -12.38
C LEU A 5 -7.84 12.99 -11.03
N VAL A 6 -6.59 12.53 -11.06
CA VAL A 6 -5.66 12.61 -9.93
C VAL A 6 -4.69 13.75 -10.20
N VAL A 7 -4.56 14.67 -9.25
CA VAL A 7 -3.61 15.80 -9.31
C VAL A 7 -2.35 15.39 -8.56
N ILE A 8 -1.19 15.50 -9.22
CA ILE A 8 0.11 15.07 -8.70
C ILE A 8 1.11 16.22 -8.89
N ASP A 9 2.00 16.44 -7.92
CA ASP A 9 3.09 17.41 -8.06
C ASP A 9 4.01 17.05 -9.26
N ASN A 10 4.48 18.06 -10.00
CA ASN A 10 5.36 17.88 -11.15
C ASN A 10 6.67 17.16 -10.82
N ASP A 11 7.24 17.38 -9.63
CA ASP A 11 8.45 16.68 -9.20
C ASP A 11 8.19 15.19 -8.98
N LEU A 12 7.00 14.87 -8.51
CA LEU A 12 6.55 13.50 -8.31
C LEU A 12 6.23 12.80 -9.63
N ILE A 13 5.65 13.53 -10.59
CA ILE A 13 5.48 13.06 -11.97
C ILE A 13 6.85 12.73 -12.58
N ARG A 14 7.85 13.61 -12.42
CA ARG A 14 9.22 13.36 -12.92
C ARG A 14 9.88 12.15 -12.25
N ALA A 15 9.71 12.00 -10.94
CA ALA A 15 10.22 10.84 -10.21
C ALA A 15 9.57 9.53 -10.69
N SER A 16 8.30 9.57 -11.09
CA SER A 16 7.55 8.38 -11.58
C SER A 16 8.14 7.77 -12.85
N TYR A 17 8.86 8.53 -13.69
CA TYR A 17 9.47 8.02 -14.92
C TYR A 17 10.58 6.99 -14.70
N LYS A 18 11.12 6.90 -13.48
CA LYS A 18 12.13 5.90 -13.12
C LYS A 18 11.52 4.61 -12.57
N LEU A 19 10.20 4.57 -12.37
CA LEU A 19 9.50 3.41 -11.86
C LEU A 19 9.31 2.36 -12.95
N THR A 20 9.36 1.10 -12.56
CA THR A 20 8.91 -0.01 -13.40
C THR A 20 7.39 0.03 -13.59
N ALA A 21 6.88 -0.71 -14.58
CA ALA A 21 5.45 -0.79 -14.83
C ALA A 21 4.67 -1.30 -13.60
N ASN A 22 5.22 -2.27 -12.85
CA ASN A 22 4.54 -2.81 -11.67
C ASN A 22 4.60 -1.86 -10.47
N GLU A 23 5.68 -1.11 -10.30
CA GLU A 23 5.74 -0.01 -9.31
C GLU A 23 4.71 1.08 -9.63
N MET A 24 4.56 1.44 -10.91
CA MET A 24 3.54 2.40 -11.35
C MET A 24 2.11 1.87 -11.13
N ARG A 25 1.84 0.60 -11.42
CA ARG A 25 0.56 -0.04 -11.09
C ARG A 25 0.26 0.04 -9.60
N LEU A 26 1.25 -0.20 -8.75
CA LEU A 26 1.10 -0.10 -7.30
C LEU A 26 0.66 1.30 -6.87
N VAL A 27 1.32 2.33 -7.40
CA VAL A 27 0.98 3.73 -7.13
C VAL A 27 -0.45 4.03 -7.59
N LEU A 28 -0.85 3.61 -8.80
CA LEU A 28 -2.20 3.80 -9.32
C LEU A 28 -3.28 3.12 -8.46
N CYS A 29 -3.04 1.88 -8.02
CA CYS A 29 -3.96 1.16 -7.14
C CYS A 29 -4.19 1.89 -5.82
N ALA A 30 -3.16 2.53 -5.28
CA ALA A 30 -3.25 3.28 -4.04
C ALA A 30 -3.93 4.64 -4.25
N LEU A 31 -3.59 5.37 -5.32
CA LEU A 31 -4.24 6.63 -5.67
C LEU A 31 -5.74 6.46 -5.91
N ALA A 32 -6.16 5.33 -6.50
CA ALA A 32 -7.58 5.00 -6.71
C ALA A 32 -8.39 4.83 -5.41
N GLN A 33 -7.72 4.61 -4.27
CA GLN A 33 -8.36 4.49 -2.95
C GLN A 33 -8.48 5.83 -2.22
N ILE A 34 -7.85 6.90 -2.73
CA ILE A 34 -7.90 8.22 -2.11
C ILE A 34 -9.29 8.84 -2.35
N PRO A 35 -10.02 9.24 -1.29
CA PRO A 35 -11.29 9.94 -1.44
C PRO A 35 -11.07 11.31 -2.08
N LYS A 36 -11.87 11.66 -3.11
CA LYS A 36 -11.69 12.89 -3.89
C LYS A 36 -12.04 14.18 -3.15
N ASP A 37 -12.92 14.10 -2.16
CA ASP A 37 -13.52 15.26 -1.48
C ASP A 37 -13.29 15.24 0.04
N ALA A 38 -12.22 14.59 0.50
CA ALA A 38 -11.86 14.51 1.91
C ALA A 38 -10.39 14.84 2.14
N GLU A 39 -10.08 15.32 3.34
CA GLU A 39 -8.69 15.47 3.77
C GLU A 39 -7.98 14.12 3.72
N VAL A 40 -6.81 14.12 3.09
CA VAL A 40 -5.97 12.95 2.98
C VAL A 40 -5.14 12.83 4.25
N ASP A 41 -5.37 11.78 5.05
CA ASP A 41 -4.50 11.48 6.18
C ASP A 41 -3.13 11.01 5.65
N PRO A 42 -2.01 11.70 5.98
CA PRO A 42 -0.67 11.29 5.54
C PRO A 42 -0.27 9.89 6.02
N LYS A 43 -0.93 9.37 7.07
CA LYS A 43 -0.70 8.03 7.63
C LYS A 43 -1.69 7.00 7.10
N GLN A 44 -2.56 7.38 6.17
CA GLN A 44 -3.54 6.49 5.57
C GLN A 44 -2.85 5.28 4.94
N ALA A 45 -3.39 4.10 5.24
CA ALA A 45 -2.94 2.85 4.68
C ALA A 45 -3.75 2.47 3.44
N TYR A 46 -3.05 1.99 2.42
CA TYR A 46 -3.64 1.52 1.17
C TYR A 46 -3.41 0.01 1.03
N TYR A 47 -4.45 -0.70 0.62
CA TYR A 47 -4.42 -2.17 0.54
C TYR A 47 -4.41 -2.59 -0.92
N ILE A 48 -3.46 -3.45 -1.27
CA ILE A 48 -3.25 -3.90 -2.64
C ILE A 48 -3.71 -5.35 -2.76
N THR A 49 -4.64 -5.60 -3.68
CA THR A 49 -5.18 -6.92 -3.95
C THR A 49 -4.66 -7.52 -5.26
N LYS A 50 -4.80 -8.84 -5.44
CA LYS A 50 -4.48 -9.50 -6.72
C LYS A 50 -5.39 -8.99 -7.82
N GLU A 51 -6.67 -8.80 -7.55
CA GLU A 51 -7.62 -8.29 -8.55
C GLU A 51 -7.28 -6.89 -9.04
N ASP A 52 -6.72 -6.03 -8.21
CA ASP A 52 -6.29 -4.70 -8.66
C ASP A 52 -5.21 -4.80 -9.76
N PHE A 53 -4.22 -5.66 -9.56
CA PHE A 53 -3.16 -5.88 -10.56
C PHE A 53 -3.67 -6.64 -11.80
N ILE A 54 -4.59 -7.59 -11.63
CA ILE A 54 -5.21 -8.32 -12.74
C ILE A 54 -6.03 -7.36 -13.62
N LYS A 55 -6.79 -6.43 -13.03
CA LYS A 55 -7.51 -5.38 -13.76
C LYS A 55 -6.57 -4.48 -14.57
N LEU A 56 -5.33 -4.31 -14.09
CA LEU A 56 -4.25 -3.56 -14.77
C LEU A 56 -3.41 -4.44 -15.72
N GLY A 57 -3.87 -5.65 -16.05
CA GLY A 57 -3.32 -6.52 -17.09
C GLY A 57 -2.19 -7.43 -16.64
N VAL A 58 -1.99 -7.65 -15.34
CA VAL A 58 -0.97 -8.58 -14.82
C VAL A 58 -1.49 -10.03 -14.88
N GLU A 59 -0.62 -10.96 -15.25
CA GLU A 59 -0.92 -12.39 -15.35
C GLU A 59 -1.33 -12.97 -13.97
N PRO A 60 -2.56 -13.53 -13.83
CA PRO A 60 -3.06 -14.04 -12.56
C PRO A 60 -2.16 -15.07 -11.88
N LYS A 61 -1.45 -15.89 -12.67
CA LYS A 61 -0.60 -16.97 -12.13
C LYS A 61 0.51 -16.45 -11.20
N ASN A 62 1.09 -15.29 -11.50
CA ASN A 62 2.26 -14.76 -10.78
C ASN A 62 1.99 -13.45 -10.04
N VAL A 63 0.75 -12.94 -10.08
CA VAL A 63 0.36 -11.62 -9.57
C VAL A 63 0.80 -11.35 -8.13
N ALA A 64 0.69 -12.34 -7.23
CA ALA A 64 1.05 -12.16 -5.83
C ALA A 64 2.57 -12.04 -5.61
N ARG A 65 3.38 -12.61 -6.51
CA ARG A 65 4.83 -12.44 -6.49
C ARG A 65 5.18 -11.05 -7.04
N GLU A 66 4.56 -10.67 -8.16
CA GLU A 66 4.79 -9.37 -8.79
C GLU A 66 4.43 -8.19 -7.87
N ILE A 67 3.32 -8.28 -7.12
CA ILE A 67 2.97 -7.27 -6.12
C ILE A 67 4.06 -7.16 -5.03
N ARG A 68 4.57 -8.29 -4.54
CA ARG A 68 5.59 -8.28 -3.47
C ARG A 68 6.91 -7.70 -3.94
N GLU A 69 7.34 -8.06 -5.14
CA GLU A 69 8.53 -7.51 -5.79
C GLU A 69 8.36 -5.99 -5.99
N ALA A 70 7.25 -5.56 -6.59
CA ALA A 70 6.97 -4.14 -6.83
C ALA A 70 6.93 -3.30 -5.54
N CYS A 71 6.31 -3.81 -4.48
CA CYS A 71 6.35 -3.16 -3.17
C CYS A 71 7.77 -3.02 -2.62
N SER A 72 8.59 -4.08 -2.73
CA SER A 72 9.96 -4.08 -2.21
C SER A 72 10.83 -3.12 -3.00
N ASP A 73 10.67 -3.09 -4.32
CA ASP A 73 11.38 -2.16 -5.19
C ASP A 73 10.98 -0.72 -4.88
N LEU A 74 9.67 -0.44 -4.80
CA LEU A 74 9.17 0.92 -4.52
C LEU A 74 9.60 1.43 -3.15
N LEU A 75 9.63 0.58 -2.13
CA LEU A 75 10.13 0.94 -0.79
C LEU A 75 11.59 1.43 -0.85
N ASN A 76 12.40 0.84 -1.73
CA ASN A 76 13.80 1.22 -1.92
C ASN A 76 13.99 2.40 -2.88
N ARG A 77 12.94 2.90 -3.53
CA ARG A 77 13.02 4.09 -4.40
C ARG A 77 13.11 5.35 -3.56
N VAL A 78 14.05 6.21 -3.94
CA VAL A 78 14.27 7.53 -3.35
C VAL A 78 13.84 8.61 -4.35
N VAL A 79 13.07 9.57 -3.89
CA VAL A 79 12.79 10.85 -4.56
C VAL A 79 13.77 11.87 -4.02
N THR A 80 14.35 12.66 -4.93
CA THR A 80 15.21 13.79 -4.58
C THR A 80 14.61 15.05 -5.20
N ILE A 81 14.34 16.04 -4.36
CA ILE A 81 13.83 17.36 -4.74
C ILE A 81 14.94 18.38 -4.49
N ASP A 82 15.25 19.16 -5.52
CA ASP A 82 16.21 20.25 -5.42
C ASP A 82 15.54 21.45 -4.74
N THR A 83 16.07 21.88 -3.60
CA THR A 83 15.60 23.07 -2.87
C THR A 83 16.67 24.16 -2.89
N PRO A 84 16.33 25.45 -2.64
CA PRO A 84 17.30 26.54 -2.65
C PRO A 84 18.48 26.38 -1.67
N ILE A 85 18.31 25.55 -0.63
CA ILE A 85 19.31 25.31 0.41
C ILE A 85 20.00 23.94 0.30
N GLY A 86 19.63 23.12 -0.70
CA GLY A 86 20.20 21.80 -0.92
C GLY A 86 19.17 20.77 -1.39
N ASN A 87 19.56 19.50 -1.42
CA ASN A 87 18.72 18.44 -1.97
C ASN A 87 18.00 17.71 -0.84
N LEU A 88 16.67 17.68 -0.91
CA LEU A 88 15.83 16.91 0.00
C LEU A 88 15.60 15.52 -0.60
N SER A 89 16.01 14.46 0.11
CA SER A 89 15.81 13.08 -0.35
C SER A 89 14.96 12.28 0.64
N PHE A 90 14.00 11.52 0.13
CA PHE A 90 13.12 10.65 0.92
C PHE A 90 12.61 9.47 0.10
N HIS A 91 12.13 8.43 0.76
CA HIS A 91 11.60 7.23 0.10
C HIS A 91 10.17 7.45 -0.42
N TRP A 92 9.75 6.68 -1.43
CA TRP A 92 8.35 6.69 -1.89
C TRP A 92 7.38 6.20 -0.83
N LEU A 93 7.73 5.10 -0.15
CA LEU A 93 6.90 4.48 0.88
C LEU A 93 7.54 4.67 2.26
N GLN A 94 6.69 4.93 3.27
CA GLN A 94 7.11 4.92 4.66
C GLN A 94 7.23 3.48 5.17
N ASN A 95 6.27 2.62 4.84
CA ASN A 95 6.30 1.21 5.22
C ASN A 95 5.46 0.34 4.27
N VAL A 96 5.80 -0.96 4.27
CA VAL A 96 5.08 -2.02 3.57
C VAL A 96 4.87 -3.18 4.54
N LEU A 97 3.66 -3.72 4.57
CA LEU A 97 3.34 -5.00 5.21
C LEU A 97 2.90 -6.00 4.14
N HIS A 98 3.58 -7.14 4.09
CA HIS A 98 3.17 -8.26 3.24
C HIS A 98 2.30 -9.24 4.02
N PHE A 99 1.09 -9.49 3.50
CA PHE A 99 0.22 -10.50 4.06
C PHE A 99 0.70 -11.90 3.65
N LYS A 100 0.69 -12.82 4.61
CA LYS A 100 0.99 -14.24 4.45
C LYS A 100 -0.26 -15.03 4.83
N SER A 101 -0.89 -15.68 3.85
CA SER A 101 -2.12 -16.45 4.05
C SER A 101 -1.97 -17.53 5.12
N GLU A 102 -0.81 -18.19 5.19
CA GLU A 102 -0.50 -19.22 6.18
C GLU A 102 -0.56 -18.69 7.62
N ILE A 103 -0.01 -17.48 7.85
CA ILE A 103 -0.04 -16.85 9.17
C ILE A 103 -1.48 -16.46 9.52
N PHE A 104 -2.25 -15.98 8.54
CA PHE A 104 -3.65 -15.63 8.76
C PHE A 104 -4.51 -16.85 9.14
N GLU A 105 -4.37 -17.97 8.43
CA GLU A 105 -5.06 -19.22 8.74
C GLU A 105 -4.66 -19.78 10.12
N GLN A 106 -3.38 -19.67 10.48
CA GLN A 106 -2.91 -20.02 11.83
C GLN A 106 -3.52 -19.12 12.89
N LEU A 107 -3.54 -17.80 12.67
CA LEU A 107 -4.14 -16.83 13.59
C LEU A 107 -5.65 -17.06 13.74
N LYS A 108 -6.37 -17.38 12.66
CA LYS A 108 -7.80 -17.69 12.68
C LYS A 108 -8.11 -18.96 13.46
N LYS A 109 -7.23 -19.98 13.37
CA LYS A 109 -7.33 -21.22 14.16
C LYS A 109 -6.98 -21.02 15.63
N GLN A 110 -5.94 -20.22 15.91
CA GLN A 110 -5.46 -19.96 17.25
C GLN A 110 -6.40 -19.03 18.03
N TYR A 111 -7.06 -18.11 17.32
CA TYR A 111 -7.96 -17.11 17.87
C TYR A 111 -9.32 -17.16 17.14
N PRO A 112 -10.11 -18.24 17.32
CA PRO A 112 -11.41 -18.38 16.64
C PRO A 112 -12.40 -17.28 17.01
N ASN A 113 -12.23 -16.65 18.19
CA ASN A 113 -12.96 -15.47 18.64
C ASN A 113 -12.02 -14.24 18.73
N ALA A 114 -11.25 -13.97 17.67
CA ALA A 114 -10.22 -12.91 17.59
C ALA A 114 -10.67 -11.51 18.05
N LYS A 115 -11.99 -11.22 18.06
CA LYS A 115 -12.56 -9.97 18.58
C LYS A 115 -12.28 -9.72 20.06
N ASN A 116 -12.02 -10.78 20.85
CA ASN A 116 -11.92 -10.68 22.32
C ASN A 116 -10.55 -11.10 22.88
N ASP A 117 -9.56 -11.40 22.04
CA ASP A 117 -8.21 -11.75 22.52
C ASP A 117 -7.34 -10.50 22.67
N GLU A 118 -7.16 -10.03 23.91
CA GLU A 118 -6.40 -8.82 24.22
C GLU A 118 -4.94 -8.90 23.77
N LYS A 119 -4.30 -10.08 23.77
CA LYS A 119 -2.90 -10.21 23.35
C LYS A 119 -2.78 -10.04 21.84
N PHE A 120 -3.71 -10.62 21.08
CA PHE A 120 -3.76 -10.47 19.63
C PHE A 120 -4.04 -9.01 19.24
N ILE A 121 -5.05 -8.38 19.86
CA ILE A 121 -5.39 -6.98 19.63
C ILE A 121 -4.24 -6.05 20.02
N ASN A 122 -3.58 -6.27 21.16
CA ASN A 122 -2.43 -5.47 21.57
C ASN A 122 -1.24 -5.61 20.61
N THR A 123 -0.98 -6.81 20.08
CA THR A 123 0.09 -7.02 19.09
C THR A 123 -0.20 -6.24 17.81
N LEU A 124 -1.44 -6.26 17.32
CA LEU A 124 -1.83 -5.45 16.16
C LEU A 124 -1.77 -3.95 16.45
N ARG A 125 -2.16 -3.54 17.66
CA ARG A 125 -2.13 -2.15 18.12
C ARG A 125 -0.69 -1.61 18.19
N LEU A 126 0.25 -2.41 18.69
CA LEU A 126 1.68 -2.08 18.75
C LEU A 126 2.29 -1.77 17.37
N HIS A 127 1.76 -2.38 16.31
CA HIS A 127 2.24 -2.21 14.94
C HIS A 127 1.33 -1.33 14.08
N ASN A 128 0.35 -0.62 14.66
CA ASN A 128 -0.65 0.18 13.92
C ASN A 128 -1.39 -0.62 12.83
N LEU A 129 -1.69 -1.89 13.13
CA LEU A 129 -2.35 -2.84 12.21
C LEU A 129 -3.81 -3.09 12.57
N LEU A 130 -4.37 -2.43 13.59
CA LEU A 130 -5.78 -2.64 13.95
C LEU A 130 -6.73 -2.30 12.80
N ASP A 131 -6.42 -1.25 12.04
CA ASP A 131 -7.25 -0.81 10.92
C ASP A 131 -7.22 -1.80 9.74
N SER A 132 -6.30 -2.76 9.77
CA SER A 132 -6.27 -3.85 8.78
C SER A 132 -7.30 -4.94 9.06
N LEU A 133 -7.79 -5.08 10.30
CA LEU A 133 -8.71 -6.14 10.68
C LEU A 133 -10.04 -6.14 9.91
N PRO A 134 -10.77 -5.02 9.76
CA PRO A 134 -12.06 -5.02 9.06
C PRO A 134 -11.91 -5.33 7.57
N ILE A 135 -10.76 -4.97 7.00
CA ILE A 135 -10.44 -5.13 5.58
C ILE A 135 -10.04 -6.57 5.32
N VAL A 136 -9.12 -7.11 6.12
CA VAL A 136 -8.70 -8.52 6.06
C VAL A 136 -9.85 -9.47 6.41
N ALA A 137 -10.74 -9.12 7.33
CA ALA A 137 -11.89 -9.96 7.68
C ALA A 137 -12.98 -10.02 6.59
N LYS A 138 -13.02 -9.03 5.69
CA LYS A 138 -13.99 -8.96 4.59
C LYS A 138 -13.41 -9.42 3.25
N SER A 139 -12.09 -9.38 3.10
CA SER A 139 -11.42 -9.78 1.88
C SER A 139 -10.98 -11.23 1.98
N ASP A 140 -11.53 -12.09 1.12
CA ASP A 140 -10.97 -13.41 0.83
C ASP A 140 -9.50 -13.26 0.39
N ASP A 141 -8.70 -14.35 0.42
CA ASP A 141 -7.23 -14.57 0.19
C ASP A 141 -6.49 -13.79 -0.93
N ASN A 142 -6.87 -12.57 -1.16
CA ASN A 142 -6.65 -11.75 -2.33
C ASN A 142 -5.92 -10.46 -1.96
N ILE A 143 -5.97 -10.00 -0.71
CA ILE A 143 -5.06 -8.95 -0.23
C ILE A 143 -3.64 -9.50 -0.15
N VAL A 144 -2.70 -8.79 -0.76
CA VAL A 144 -1.28 -9.18 -0.80
C VAL A 144 -0.40 -8.25 0.04
N ALA A 145 -0.68 -6.95 0.01
CA ALA A 145 0.14 -5.96 0.72
C ALA A 145 -0.68 -4.80 1.27
N ARG A 146 -0.18 -4.19 2.35
CA ARG A 146 -0.58 -2.89 2.87
C ARG A 146 0.61 -1.95 2.71
N ILE A 147 0.39 -0.79 2.12
CA ILE A 147 1.43 0.22 1.92
C ILE A 147 1.01 1.55 2.54
N VAL A 148 2.00 2.33 2.99
CA VAL A 148 1.81 3.70 3.46
C VAL A 148 2.84 4.56 2.73
N PHE A 149 2.38 5.61 2.05
CA PHE A 149 3.26 6.55 1.37
C PHE A 149 4.05 7.38 2.40
N HIS A 150 5.20 7.88 1.99
CA HIS A 150 5.91 8.88 2.79
C HIS A 150 5.08 10.17 2.85
N GLU A 151 5.09 10.88 3.99
CA GLU A 151 4.26 12.08 4.19
C GLU A 151 4.48 13.15 3.11
N ASN A 152 5.74 13.37 2.71
CA ASN A 152 6.12 14.27 1.61
C ASN A 152 5.61 13.85 0.21
N MET A 153 4.97 12.69 0.07
CA MET A 153 4.38 12.21 -1.19
C MET A 153 2.87 12.51 -1.27
N MET A 154 2.25 12.88 -0.15
CA MET A 154 0.83 13.16 -0.07
C MET A 154 0.58 14.67 -0.23
N PRO A 155 -0.53 15.06 -0.90
CA PRO A 155 -0.90 16.46 -1.09
C PRO A 155 -1.26 17.19 0.21
#